data_AF-A0A514CGF1-F1
#
_entry.id   AF-A0A514CGF1-F1
#
_cell.length_a   1.000
_cell.length_b   1.000
_cell.length_c   1.000
_cell.angle_alpha   90.00
_cell.angle_beta   90.00
_cell.angle_gamma   90.00
#
_symmetry.space_group_name_H-M   'P 1'
#
loop_
_entity.id
_entity.type
_entity.pdbx_description
1 polymer ?
#
loop_
_entity_poly.entity_id
_entity_poly.type
_entity_poly.pdbx_seq_one_letter_code
_entity_poly.pdbx_strand_id
1 'polypeptide(L)' 'MTRLSKYITAFHRIKQGSTKIGPAPHKSVFLLTLIDLIERGMITQNQFLVDADLVATFQSIW' A
#
# COMPACT_ATOMS: atom_id res chain seq x y z
N MET A 1 -9.89 8.93 -19.46
CA MET A 1 -9.43 9.09 -18.05
C MET A 1 -7.92 8.96 -18.02
N THR A 2 -7.22 9.84 -17.32
CA THR A 2 -5.76 9.74 -17.13
C THR A 2 -5.44 8.54 -16.22
N ARG A 3 -4.23 7.97 -16.32
CA ARG A 3 -3.82 6.84 -15.45
C ARG A 3 -3.92 7.23 -13.96
N LEU A 4 -3.59 8.47 -13.63
CA LEU A 4 -3.65 9.00 -12.26
C LEU A 4 -5.08 8.97 -11.68
N SER A 5 -6.10 9.41 -12.42
CA SER A 5 -7.46 9.44 -11.89
C SER A 5 -8.02 8.04 -11.60
N LYS A 6 -7.59 7.03 -12.37
CA LYS A 6 -7.88 5.62 -12.10
C LYS A 6 -7.33 5.19 -10.74
N TYR A 7 -6.07 5.49 -10.45
CA TYR A 7 -5.43 5.10 -9.19
C TYR A 7 -6.00 5.84 -7.98
N ILE A 8 -6.22 7.16 -8.09
CA ILE A 8 -6.89 7.94 -7.03
C ILE A 8 -8.25 7.32 -6.67
N THR A 9 -9.06 7.00 -7.69
CA THR A 9 -10.38 6.38 -7.48
C THR A 9 -10.25 4.99 -6.83
N ALA A 10 -9.29 4.18 -7.27
CA ALA A 10 -9.08 2.85 -6.73
C ALA A 10 -8.60 2.89 -5.26
N PHE A 11 -7.64 3.78 -4.95
CA PHE A 11 -7.08 3.94 -3.61
C PHE A 11 -8.15 4.45 -2.63
N HIS A 12 -8.97 5.42 -3.05
CA HIS A 12 -10.08 5.92 -2.24
C HIS A 12 -11.15 4.85 -1.95
N ARG A 13 -11.31 3.87 -2.84
CA ARG A 13 -12.31 2.79 -2.72
C ARG A 13 -11.74 1.49 -2.12
N ILE A 14 -10.56 1.53 -1.52
CA ILE A 14 -9.93 0.33 -0.96
C ILE A 14 -10.81 -0.27 0.15
N LYS A 15 -11.26 -1.51 -0.03
CA LYS A 15 -12.16 -2.17 0.95
C LYS A 15 -11.39 -2.58 2.19
N GLN A 16 -11.61 -1.90 3.30
CA GLN A 16 -11.04 -2.24 4.61
C GLN A 16 -11.95 -3.20 5.39
N GLY A 17 -11.38 -4.00 6.29
CA GLY A 17 -12.17 -4.84 7.21
C GLY A 17 -12.86 -3.96 8.26
N SER A 18 -14.07 -4.29 8.71
CA SER A 18 -14.73 -3.55 9.79
C SER A 18 -14.19 -3.96 11.15
N THR A 19 -14.01 -2.99 12.06
CA THR A 19 -13.66 -3.23 13.47
C THR A 19 -14.53 -2.37 14.38
N LYS A 20 -14.48 -2.60 15.69
CA LYS A 20 -15.24 -1.83 16.69
C LYS A 20 -14.94 -0.33 16.69
N ILE A 21 -13.74 0.06 16.26
CA ILE A 21 -13.23 1.44 16.29
C ILE A 21 -13.13 2.06 14.89
N GLY A 22 -13.72 1.42 13.88
CA GLY A 22 -13.68 1.87 12.49
C GLY A 22 -12.99 0.88 11.56
N PRO A 23 -12.76 1.28 10.30
CA PRO A 23 -12.12 0.41 9.31
C PRO A 23 -10.68 0.04 9.69
N ALA A 24 -10.32 -1.23 9.50
CA ALA A 24 -8.98 -1.73 9.78
C ALA A 24 -7.95 -1.14 8.79
N PRO A 25 -6.81 -0.63 9.27
CA PRO A 25 -5.90 0.15 8.44
C PRO A 25 -4.98 -0.69 7.55
N HIS A 26 -4.84 -2.00 7.79
CA HIS A 26 -3.81 -2.86 7.18
C HIS A 26 -3.72 -2.81 5.65
N LYS A 27 -4.82 -2.65 4.93
CA LYS A 27 -4.76 -2.50 3.47
C LYS A 27 -4.25 -1.13 3.03
N SER A 28 -4.59 -0.07 3.76
CA SER A 28 -4.10 1.28 3.49
C SER A 28 -2.64 1.42 3.87
N VAL A 29 -2.24 0.88 5.03
CA VAL A 29 -0.83 0.82 5.45
C VAL A 29 0.00 0.01 4.47
N PHE A 30 -0.52 -1.14 4.01
CA PHE A 30 0.15 -1.92 2.98
C PHE A 30 0.29 -1.16 1.66
N LEU A 31 -0.74 -0.43 1.22
CA LEU A 31 -0.63 0.42 0.04
C LEU A 31 0.47 1.50 0.18
N LEU A 32 0.56 2.16 1.34
CA LEU A 32 1.63 3.12 1.62
C LEU A 32 3.01 2.47 1.61
N THR A 33 3.12 1.24 2.12
CA THR A 33 4.36 0.44 2.07
C THR A 33 4.81 0.23 0.62
N LEU A 34 3.90 -0.17 -0.26
CA LEU A 34 4.24 -0.39 -1.67
C LEU A 34 4.66 0.91 -2.37
N ILE A 35 4.03 2.04 -2.04
CA ILE A 35 4.38 3.35 -2.58
C ILE A 35 5.77 3.78 -2.10
N ASP A 36 6.06 3.67 -0.79
CA ASP A 36 7.36 4.02 -0.22
C ASP A 36 8.50 3.19 -0.83
N LEU A 37 8.30 1.89 -1.04
CA LEU A 37 9.27 1.03 -1.72
C LEU A 37 9.51 1.43 -3.19
N ILE A 38 8.48 1.87 -3.91
CA ILE A 38 8.62 2.41 -5.28
C ILE A 38 9.39 3.74 -5.24
N GLU A 39 9.03 4.66 -4.34
CA GLU A 39 9.65 5.98 -4.22
C GLU A 39 11.13 5.91 -3.86
N ARG A 40 11.53 4.91 -3.06
CA ARG A 40 12.94 4.61 -2.73
C ARG A 40 13.70 3.92 -3.87
N GLY A 41 13.04 3.54 -4.96
CA GLY A 41 13.64 2.82 -6.08
C GLY A 41 13.97 1.36 -5.77
N MET A 42 13.46 0.80 -4.67
CA MET A 42 13.65 -0.62 -4.29
C MET A 42 12.84 -1.54 -5.22
N ILE A 43 11.75 -1.02 -5.78
CA ILE A 43 10.88 -1.76 -6.71
C ILE A 43 10.96 -1.11 -8.08
N THR A 44 11.66 -1.77 -8.99
CA THR A 44 11.90 -1.29 -10.36
C THR A 44 11.12 -2.09 -11.42
N GLN A 45 10.44 -3.15 -11.00
CA GLN A 45 9.61 -4.01 -11.83
C GLN A 45 8.19 -4.07 -11.25
N ASN A 46 7.20 -4.45 -12.06
CA ASN A 46 5.82 -4.61 -11.59
C ASN A 46 5.63 -5.93 -10.82
N GLN A 47 6.44 -6.12 -9.79
CA GLN A 47 6.46 -7.30 -8.93
C GLN A 47 7.01 -6.89 -7.56
N PHE A 48 6.40 -7.43 -6.51
CA PHE A 48 6.88 -7.30 -5.15
C PHE A 48 7.22 -8.69 -4.63
N LEU A 49 8.44 -8.88 -4.14
CA LEU A 49 8.83 -10.07 -3.41
C LEU A 49 8.39 -9.91 -1.95
N VAL A 50 7.95 -11.00 -1.33
CA VAL A 50 7.64 -11.01 0.10
C VAL A 50 8.94 -11.30 0.85
N ASP A 51 9.77 -10.26 0.94
CA ASP A 51 11.10 -10.31 1.55
C ASP A 51 11.17 -9.52 2.86
N ALA A 52 12.36 -9.49 3.47
CA ALA A 52 12.61 -8.80 4.73
C ALA A 52 12.42 -7.29 4.62
N ASP A 53 12.75 -6.69 3.46
CA ASP A 53 12.59 -5.26 3.25
C ASP A 53 11.12 -4.86 3.19
N LEU A 54 10.28 -5.64 2.48
CA LEU A 54 8.84 -5.41 2.44
C LEU A 54 8.22 -5.54 3.84
N VAL A 55 8.61 -6.57 4.60
CA VAL A 55 8.09 -6.78 5.96
C VAL A 55 8.55 -5.67 6.91
N ALA A 56 9.82 -5.26 6.85
CA ALA A 56 10.36 -4.20 7.69
C ALA A 56 9.71 -2.84 7.38
N THR A 57 9.52 -2.50 6.11
CA THR A 57 8.84 -1.25 5.72
C THR A 57 7.39 -1.26 6.17
N PHE A 58 6.68 -2.39 6.04
CA PHE A 58 5.30 -2.50 6.54
C PHE A 58 5.23 -2.27 8.05
N GLN A 59 6.13 -2.90 8.82
CA GLN A 59 6.20 -2.74 10.28
C GLN A 59 6.57 -1.32 10.70
N SER A 60 7.37 -0.59 9.91
CA SER A 60 7.74 0.79 10.20
C SER A 60 6.60 1.79 9.96
N ILE A 61 5.65 1.46 9.07
CA ILE A 61 4.49 2.31 8.76
C ILE A 61 3.28 1.96 9.65
N TRP A 62 3.23 0.73 10.16
CA TRP A 62 2.17 0.22 11.05
C TRP A 62 2.13 0.94 12.40
#